data_AF-A0A7W3MU35-F1
#
_entry.id   AF-A0A7W3MU35-F1
#
_cell.length_a   1.000
_cell.length_b   1.000
_cell.length_c   1.000
_cell.angle_alpha   90.00
_cell.angle_beta   90.00
_cell.angle_gamma   90.00
#
_symmetry.space_group_name_H-M   'P 1'
#
loop_
_entity.id
_entity.type
_entity.pdbx_description
1 polymer ?
#
loop_
_entity_poly.entity_id
_entity_poly.type
_entity_poly.pdbx_seq_one_letter_code
_entity_poly.pdbx_strand_id
1 'polypeptide(L)' 'MEGPEPACRRAAEVAEGWGARLSSCAVRGMVADVEATVTVRLPDPFGSLRFVSRARAGPQGQEGVS' A
#
# COMPACT_ATOMS: atom_id res chain seq x y z
N MET A 1 -2.68 20.18 4.52
CA MET A 1 -2.02 19.13 3.73
C MET A 1 -1.08 18.42 4.69
N GLU A 2 -1.31 17.15 4.97
CA GLU A 2 -0.41 16.36 5.83
C GLU A 2 0.89 16.08 5.06
N GLY A 3 2.03 16.23 5.74
CA GLY A 3 3.34 15.92 5.15
C GLY A 3 3.53 14.43 4.82
N PRO A 4 4.67 14.06 4.21
CA PRO A 4 4.94 12.69 3.77
C PRO A 4 4.95 11.66 4.93
N GLU A 5 5.50 12.01 6.09
CA GLU A 5 5.50 11.13 7.27
C GLU A 5 4.09 10.82 7.82
N PRO A 6 3.22 11.81 8.12
CA PRO A 6 1.88 11.52 8.60
C PRO A 6 1.03 10.75 7.57
N ALA A 7 1.21 10.98 6.26
CA ALA A 7 0.53 10.22 5.22
C ALA A 7 0.93 8.74 5.21
N CYS A 8 2.24 8.43 5.28
CA CYS A 8 2.70 7.04 5.34
C CYS A 8 2.29 6.34 6.63
N ARG A 9 2.30 7.06 7.77
CA ARG A 9 1.80 6.52 9.04
C ARG A 9 0.31 6.16 8.92
N ARG A 10 -0.49 7.04 8.33
CA ARG A 10 -1.92 6.77 8.13
C ARG A 10 -2.17 5.59 7.21
N ALA A 11 -1.38 5.45 6.14
CA ALA A 11 -1.46 4.29 5.26
C ALA A 11 -1.12 2.98 5.99
N ALA A 12 -0.17 3.01 6.94
CA ALA A 12 0.18 1.86 7.76
C ALA A 12 -0.97 1.46 8.69
N GLU A 13 -1.58 2.43 9.39
CA GLU A 13 -2.74 2.18 10.26
C GLU A 13 -3.91 1.56 9.49
N VAL A 14 -4.19 2.04 8.27
CA VAL A 14 -5.22 1.45 7.41
C VAL A 14 -4.85 0.02 7.04
N ALA A 15 -3.63 -0.22 6.55
CA ALA A 15 -3.19 -1.56 6.15
C ALA A 15 -3.31 -2.57 7.31
N GLU A 16 -2.89 -2.19 8.52
CA GLU A 16 -3.01 -3.01 9.72
C GLU A 16 -4.46 -3.35 10.06
N GLY A 17 -5.38 -2.39 9.92
CA GLY A 17 -6.81 -2.63 10.09
C GLY A 17 -7.40 -3.69 9.15
N TRP A 18 -6.76 -3.93 8.01
CA TRP A 18 -7.14 -4.96 7.03
C TRP A 18 -6.33 -6.27 7.17
N GLY A 19 -5.50 -6.41 8.20
CA GLY A 19 -4.62 -7.57 8.36
C GLY A 19 -3.44 -7.59 7.36
N ALA A 20 -3.19 -6.46 6.69
CA ALA A 20 -2.03 -6.26 5.86
C ALA A 20 -0.95 -5.50 6.64
N ARG A 21 0.26 -5.48 6.09
CA ARG A 21 1.35 -4.62 6.55
C ARG A 21 1.82 -3.75 5.40
N LEU A 22 1.99 -2.46 5.65
CA LEU A 22 2.61 -1.56 4.68
C LEU A 22 4.08 -1.98 4.50
N SER A 23 4.44 -2.50 3.32
CA SER A 23 5.81 -2.91 2.98
C SER A 23 6.62 -1.78 2.36
N SER A 24 5.97 -0.81 1.71
CA SER A 24 6.61 0.36 1.13
C SER A 24 5.68 1.57 1.14
N CYS A 25 6.25 2.76 1.34
CA CYS A 25 5.57 4.04 1.17
C CYS A 25 6.54 5.09 0.65
N ALA A 26 6.22 5.67 -0.50
CA ALA A 26 7.00 6.73 -1.10
C ALA A 26 6.06 7.88 -1.51
N VAL A 27 6.23 9.04 -0.88
CA VAL A 27 5.52 10.26 -1.25
C VAL A 27 6.49 11.17 -2.01
N ARG A 28 6.15 11.49 -3.26
CA ARG A 28 6.93 12.35 -4.15
C ARG A 28 6.02 13.46 -4.68
N GLY A 29 6.21 14.68 -4.17
CA GLY A 29 5.31 15.80 -4.46
C GLY A 29 3.88 15.47 -4.03
N MET A 30 2.95 15.42 -4.99
CA MET A 30 1.53 15.10 -4.75
C MET A 30 1.17 13.63 -5.01
N VAL A 31 2.15 12.79 -5.33
CA VAL A 31 1.93 11.37 -5.63
C VAL A 31 2.43 10.52 -4.47
N ALA A 32 1.57 9.68 -3.93
CA ALA A 32 1.90 8.62 -3.00
C ALA A 32 1.88 7.28 -3.74
N ASP A 33 2.97 6.52 -3.63
CA ASP A 33 3.08 5.13 -4.09
C ASP A 33 3.25 4.25 -2.86
N VAL A 34 2.36 3.27 -2.70
CA VAL A 34 2.31 2.41 -1.52
C VAL A 34 2.23 0.94 -1.92
N GLU A 35 2.84 0.10 -1.09
CA GLU A 35 2.75 -1.34 -1.21
C GLU A 35 2.33 -1.92 0.13
N ALA A 36 1.30 -2.77 0.11
CA ALA A 36 0.80 -3.49 1.26
C ALA A 36 0.93 -4.99 1.02
N THR A 37 1.37 -5.71 2.04
CA THR A 37 1.55 -7.16 1.99
C THR A 37 0.63 -7.85 3.00
N VAL A 38 -0.06 -8.90 2.57
CA VAL A 38 -0.72 -9.86 3.47
C VAL A 38 0.05 -11.18 3.40
N THR A 39 0.37 -11.78 4.55
CA THR A 39 0.95 -13.12 4.61
C THR A 39 -0.04 -14.06 5.28
N VAL A 40 -0.50 -15.07 4.55
CA VAL A 40 -1.42 -16.09 5.04
C VAL A 40 -0.63 -17.36 5.28
N ARG A 41 -0.64 -17.86 6.51
CA ARG A 41 -0.11 -19.19 6.82
C ARG A 41 -1.19 -20.23 6.54
N LEU A 42 -0.87 -21.20 5.70
CA LEU A 42 -1.73 -22.33 5.41
C LEU A 42 -1.36 -23.50 6.34
N PRO A 43 -2.28 -24.46 6.56
CA PRO A 43 -1.95 -25.69 7.24
C PRO A 43 -0.83 -26.46 6.53
N ASP A 44 -0.10 -27.30 7.25
CA ASP A 44 0.86 -28.21 6.63
C ASP A 44 0.19 -29.15 5.61
N PRO A 45 0.87 -29.49 4.48
CA PRO A 45 2.24 -29.10 4.09
C PRO A 45 2.31 -27.83 3.22
N PHE A 46 1.27 -26.99 3.20
CA PHE A 46 1.11 -25.93 2.19
C PHE A 46 1.92 -24.64 2.45
N GLY A 47 2.53 -24.49 3.61
CA GLY A 47 3.43 -23.37 3.91
C GLY A 47 2.73 -22.01 4.05
N SER A 48 3.22 -20.98 3.37
CA SER A 48 2.67 -19.61 3.45
C SER A 48 2.51 -18.94 2.10
N LEU A 49 1.41 -18.22 1.91
CA LEU A 49 1.17 -17.35 0.77
C LEU A 49 1.44 -15.89 1.12
N ARG A 50 2.10 -15.18 0.22
CA ARG A 50 2.32 -13.73 0.32
C ARG A 50 1.57 -13.04 -0.80
N PHE A 51 0.61 -12.19 -0.44
CA PHE A 51 -0.10 -11.31 -1.35
C PHE A 51 0.51 -9.92 -1.27
N VAL A 52 0.82 -9.33 -2.42
CA VAL A 52 1.34 -7.97 -2.53
C VAL A 52 0.34 -7.14 -3.32
N SER A 53 -0.09 -6.03 -2.73
CA SER A 53 -0.97 -5.06 -3.37
C SER A 53 -0.25 -3.73 -3.46
N ARG A 54 -0.27 -3.13 -4.65
CA ARG A 54 0.33 -1.83 -4.91
C ARG A 54 -0.75 -0.85 -5.30
N ALA A 55 -0.70 0.35 -4.72
CA ALA A 55 -1.60 1.44 -5.05
C ALA A 55 -0.82 2.73 -5.25
N ARG A 56 -1.36 3.59 -6.11
CA ARG A 56 -0.84 4.93 -6.35
C ARG A 56 -1.98 5.92 -6.19
N ALA A 57 -1.78 6.93 -5.36
CA ALA A 57 -2.69 8.04 -5.17
C ALA A 57 -2.00 9.34 -5.58
N GLY A 58 -2.72 10.21 -6.28
CA GLY A 58 -2.20 11.49 -6.74
C GLY A 58 -3.12 12.09 -7.80
N PRO A 59 -2.78 13.27 -8.34
CA PRO A 59 -3.52 13.84 -9.45
C PRO A 59 -3.58 12.84 -10.60
N GLN A 60 -4.78 12.64 -11.16
CA GLN A 60 -4.93 11.89 -12.40
C GLN A 60 -4.20 12.69 -13.49
N GLY A 61 -3.18 12.09 -14.12
CA GLY A 61 -2.63 12.66 -15.34
C GLY A 61 -3.72 12.66 -16.41
N GLN A 62 -3.72 13.65 -17.32
CA GLN A 62 -4.59 13.66 -18.50
C GLN A 62 -4.12 12.62 -19.52
N GLU A 63 -4.06 11.35 -19.13
CA GLU A 63 -3.74 10.25 -20.04
C GLU A 63 -4.93 9.30 -20.05
N GLY A 64 -5.77 9.44 -21.09
CA GLY A 64 -6.81 8.44 -21.37
C GLY A 64 -8.18 8.92 -21.83
N VAL A 65 -8.37 10.17 -22.28
CA VAL A 65 -9.56 10.51 -23.09
C VAL A 65 -9.07 11.00 -24.45
N SER A 66 -9.09 10.08 -25.43
CA SER A 66 -9.19 10.43 -26.86
C SER A 66 -10.64 10.38 -27.26
#